data_AF-A0A0E9LWX8-F1
#
_entry.id   AF-A0A0E9LWX8-F1
#
_cell.length_a   1.000
_cell.length_b   1.000
_cell.length_c   1.000
_cell.angle_alpha   90.00
_cell.angle_beta   90.00
_cell.angle_gamma   90.00
#
_symmetry.space_group_name_H-M   'P 1'
#
loop_
_entity.id
_entity.type
_entity.pdbx_description
1 polymer ?
#
loop_
_entity_poly.entity_id
_entity_poly.type
_entity_poly.pdbx_seq_one_letter_code
_entity_poly.pdbx_strand_id
1 'polypeptide(L)'
;MAFFNYLKKLEKQKPVIVCGDFNVAHKAIDLARPKANYNKSAGFMQEEIDGMDRFTSGGLKDTFRHFHPDTPDRYSWWSYRAGARGKNVGWRIDYFLVSEAFLPQVKKADILDQVMGSDHCPVLLELE
;
A
#
# COMPACT_ATOMS: atom_id res chain seq x y z
N MET A 1 -0.09 -14.27 -9.68
CA MET A 1 0.34 -13.89 -11.06
C MET A 1 -0.77 -13.31 -11.91
N ALA A 2 -2.00 -13.85 -11.88
CA ALA A 2 -3.08 -13.42 -12.78
C ALA A 2 -3.34 -11.90 -12.76
N PHE A 3 -3.41 -11.28 -11.57
CA PHE A 3 -3.71 -9.85 -11.46
C PHE A 3 -2.60 -8.94 -12.01
N PHE A 4 -1.33 -9.20 -11.68
CA PHE A 4 -0.20 -8.46 -12.26
C PHE A 4 -0.20 -8.53 -13.79
N ASN A 5 -0.36 -9.72 -14.37
CA ASN A 5 -0.39 -9.90 -15.82
C ASN A 5 -1.57 -9.16 -16.46
N TYR A 6 -2.72 -9.11 -15.77
CA TYR A 6 -3.87 -8.32 -16.19
C TYR A 6 -3.54 -6.82 -16.24
N LEU A 7 -2.92 -6.26 -15.20
CA LEU A 7 -2.49 -4.85 -15.19
C LEU A 7 -1.50 -4.55 -16.32
N LYS A 8 -0.50 -5.42 -16.53
CA LYS A 8 0.48 -5.26 -17.62
C LYS A 8 -0.16 -5.35 -19.01
N LYS A 9 -1.26 -6.09 -19.16
CA LYS A 9 -2.04 -6.10 -20.42
C LYS A 9 -2.75 -4.77 -20.64
N LEU A 10 -3.32 -4.17 -19.60
CA LEU A 10 -3.95 -2.85 -19.68
C LEU A 10 -2.93 -1.75 -19.98
N GLU A 11 -1.75 -1.83 -19.37
CA GLU A 11 -0.67 -0.84 -19.53
C GLU A 11 -0.16 -0.73 -20.97
N LYS A 12 -0.35 -1.77 -21.80
CA LYS A 12 -0.03 -1.72 -23.25
C LYS A 12 -0.91 -0.74 -24.03
N GLN A 13 -2.07 -0.37 -23.50
CA GLN A 13 -3.01 0.56 -24.15
C GLN A 13 -2.85 1.98 -23.62
N LYS A 14 -2.70 2.13 -22.30
CA LYS A 14 -2.52 3.41 -21.61
C LYS A 14 -1.94 3.18 -20.21
N PRO A 15 -1.31 4.19 -19.59
CA PRO A 15 -0.84 4.07 -18.22
C PRO A 15 -1.98 3.68 -17.25
N VAL A 16 -1.63 2.92 -16.21
CA VAL A 16 -2.56 2.35 -15.23
C VAL A 16 -2.37 3.03 -13.88
N ILE A 17 -3.50 3.32 -13.23
CA ILE A 17 -3.58 3.54 -11.79
C ILE A 17 -4.41 2.39 -11.24
N VAL A 18 -3.88 1.67 -10.25
CA VAL A 18 -4.61 0.65 -9.51
C VAL A 18 -4.64 1.04 -8.03
N CYS A 19 -5.80 0.87 -7.40
CA CYS A 19 -5.99 1.25 -6.00
C CYS A 19 -6.88 0.27 -5.25
N GLY A 20 -6.73 0.28 -3.92
CA GLY A 20 -7.56 -0.50 -2.99
C GLY A 20 -6.73 -1.18 -1.91
N ASP A 21 -7.39 -2.06 -1.18
CA ASP A 21 -6.78 -2.93 -0.17
C ASP A 21 -6.11 -4.13 -0.84
N PHE A 22 -4.78 -4.18 -0.77
CA PHE A 22 -3.99 -5.30 -1.28
C PHE A 22 -3.75 -6.38 -0.22
N ASN A 23 -4.18 -6.14 1.03
CA ASN A 23 -4.01 -7.03 2.18
C ASN A 23 -2.56 -7.47 2.40
N VAL A 24 -1.60 -6.56 2.21
CA VAL A 24 -0.17 -6.83 2.41
C VAL A 24 0.58 -5.57 2.79
N ALA A 25 1.39 -5.63 3.84
CA ALA A 25 2.38 -4.60 4.16
C ALA A 25 3.67 -4.93 3.39
N HIS A 26 4.10 -4.06 2.47
CA HIS A 26 5.23 -4.38 1.58
C HIS A 26 6.57 -4.46 2.32
N LYS A 27 6.83 -3.53 3.24
CA LYS A 27 8.11 -3.43 3.97
C LYS A 27 7.90 -3.40 5.48
N ALA A 28 8.97 -3.64 6.23
CA ALA A 28 8.93 -3.60 7.70
C ALA A 28 8.49 -2.23 8.27
N ILE A 29 8.67 -1.14 7.53
CA ILE A 29 8.19 0.21 7.90
C ILE A 29 6.67 0.37 7.73
N ASP A 30 6.03 -0.54 7.00
CA ASP A 30 4.60 -0.49 6.66
C ASP A 30 3.71 -1.14 7.72
N LEU A 31 4.25 -1.54 8.88
CA LEU A 31 3.47 -2.04 10.01
C LEU A 31 4.18 -1.83 11.34
N ALA A 32 3.42 -1.70 12.42
CA ALA A 32 3.96 -1.38 13.76
C ALA A 32 4.80 -2.51 14.41
N ARG A 33 4.61 -3.77 13.99
CA ARG A 33 5.23 -4.94 14.64
C ARG A 33 5.79 -5.96 13.63
N PRO A 34 6.74 -5.59 12.76
CA PRO A 34 7.19 -6.45 11.66
C PRO A 34 7.75 -7.80 12.15
N LYS A 35 8.61 -7.79 13.17
CA LYS A 35 9.27 -9.02 13.70
C LYS A 35 8.28 -10.06 14.24
N ALA A 36 7.16 -9.61 14.80
CA ALA A 36 6.15 -10.50 15.37
C ALA A 36 5.23 -11.11 14.31
N ASN A 37 5.09 -10.45 13.16
CA ASN A 37 4.13 -10.82 12.11
C ASN A 37 4.77 -11.51 10.90
N TYR A 38 6.08 -11.31 10.67
CA TYR A 38 6.78 -11.87 9.51
C TYR A 38 6.67 -13.41 9.49
N ASN A 39 6.12 -13.95 8.39
CA ASN A 39 5.84 -15.37 8.20
C ASN A 39 4.98 -16.00 9.31
N LYS A 40 4.16 -15.20 9.97
CA LYS A 40 3.29 -15.62 11.10
C LYS A 40 1.86 -15.11 10.97
N SER A 41 1.61 -14.10 10.16
CA SER A 41 0.30 -13.48 10.00
C SER A 41 0.07 -13.10 8.55
N ALA A 42 -1.15 -13.35 8.07
CA ALA A 42 -1.56 -12.90 6.73
C ALA A 42 -1.40 -11.39 6.63
N GLY A 43 -0.96 -10.94 5.46
CA GLY A 43 -0.54 -9.58 5.14
C GLY A 43 0.92 -9.25 5.43
N PHE A 44 1.72 -10.17 5.97
CA PHE A 44 3.17 -10.02 6.10
C PHE A 44 3.91 -11.36 5.98
N MET A 45 3.42 -12.24 5.11
CA MET A 45 4.10 -13.46 4.67
C MET A 45 5.06 -13.14 3.52
N GLN A 46 6.15 -13.90 3.39
CA GLN A 46 7.13 -13.71 2.33
C GLN A 46 6.49 -13.84 0.95
N GLU A 47 5.56 -14.78 0.75
CA GLU A 47 4.87 -14.96 -0.53
C GLU A 47 3.97 -13.75 -0.90
N GLU A 48 3.42 -13.05 0.10
CA GLU A 48 2.62 -11.83 -0.10
C GLU A 48 3.54 -10.64 -0.43
N ILE A 49 4.65 -10.52 0.28
CA ILE A 49 5.70 -9.52 0.03
C ILE A 49 6.26 -9.70 -1.39
N ASP A 50 6.59 -10.94 -1.80
CA ASP A 50 7.03 -11.30 -3.15
C ASP A 50 5.98 -10.91 -4.21
N GLY A 51 4.70 -10.98 -3.84
CA GLY A 51 3.57 -10.48 -4.62
C GLY A 51 3.67 -8.98 -4.88
N MET A 52 3.91 -8.18 -3.83
CA MET A 52 4.13 -6.74 -3.96
C MET A 52 5.41 -6.39 -4.70
N ASP A 53 6.50 -7.09 -4.42
CA ASP A 53 7.77 -6.92 -5.13
C ASP A 53 7.59 -7.11 -6.62
N ARG A 54 6.73 -8.04 -7.06
CA ARG A 54 6.41 -8.23 -8.48
C ARG A 54 5.71 -7.03 -9.10
N PHE A 55 4.77 -6.39 -8.40
CA PHE A 55 4.16 -5.16 -8.89
C PHE A 55 5.20 -4.04 -8.99
N THR A 56 6.01 -3.84 -7.94
CA THR A 56 6.96 -2.71 -7.88
C THR A 56 8.17 -2.86 -8.81
N SER A 57 8.73 -4.06 -8.89
CA SER A 57 9.80 -4.39 -9.86
C SER A 57 9.26 -4.45 -11.29
N GLY A 58 7.97 -4.71 -11.46
CA GLY A 58 7.28 -4.76 -12.74
C GLY A 58 6.93 -3.40 -13.36
N GLY A 59 7.40 -2.29 -12.78
CA GLY A 59 7.21 -0.93 -13.32
C GLY A 59 5.98 -0.19 -12.79
N LEU A 60 5.29 -0.71 -11.78
CA LEU A 60 4.29 0.04 -11.02
C LEU A 60 4.95 0.69 -9.81
N LYS A 61 4.66 1.95 -9.52
CA LYS A 61 5.23 2.70 -8.41
C LYS A 61 4.22 2.81 -7.28
N ASP A 62 4.64 2.43 -6.07
CA ASP A 62 3.93 2.78 -4.84
C ASP A 62 4.02 4.29 -4.62
N THR A 63 2.90 4.97 -4.86
CA THR A 63 2.85 6.45 -4.82
C THR A 63 3.08 6.98 -3.41
N PHE A 64 2.57 6.31 -2.37
CA PHE A 64 2.79 6.77 -1.00
C PHE A 64 4.28 6.72 -0.66
N ARG A 65 4.97 5.62 -0.98
CA ARG A 65 6.42 5.50 -0.74
C ARG A 65 7.28 6.31 -1.72
N HIS A 66 6.73 6.76 -2.84
CA HIS A 66 7.41 7.75 -3.68
C HIS A 66 7.50 9.11 -2.98
N PHE A 67 6.40 9.60 -2.38
CA PHE A 67 6.36 10.89 -1.70
C PHE A 67 6.87 10.84 -0.25
N HIS A 68 6.74 9.69 0.42
CA HIS A 68 7.08 9.49 1.83
C HIS A 68 7.98 8.26 2.01
N PRO A 69 9.19 8.23 1.41
CA PRO A 69 10.01 7.01 1.30
C PRO A 69 10.35 6.39 2.65
N ASP A 70 10.70 7.23 3.62
CA ASP A 70 11.21 6.80 4.93
C ASP A 70 10.32 7.21 6.10
N THR A 71 9.09 7.68 5.84
CA THR A 71 8.17 8.11 6.91
C THR A 71 7.57 6.89 7.63
N PRO A 72 7.90 6.65 8.91
CA PRO A 72 7.34 5.55 9.67
C PRO A 72 5.94 5.89 10.18
N ASP A 73 5.27 4.91 10.81
CA ASP A 73 4.05 5.10 11.60
C ASP A 73 2.84 5.67 10.83
N ARG A 74 2.85 5.56 9.49
CA ARG A 74 1.74 5.91 8.60
C ARG A 74 1.06 4.65 8.09
N TYR A 75 -0.15 4.39 8.60
CA TYR A 75 -0.90 3.15 8.37
C TYR A 75 -2.30 3.47 7.84
N SER A 76 -2.90 2.50 7.14
CA SER A 76 -4.24 2.62 6.57
C SER A 76 -5.25 1.71 7.27
N TRP A 77 -4.79 0.70 8.03
CA TRP A 77 -5.63 -0.26 8.73
C TRP A 77 -5.19 -0.48 10.18
N TRP A 78 -6.17 -0.64 11.07
CA TRP A 78 -5.98 -1.04 12.46
C TRP A 78 -7.09 -1.98 12.92
N SER A 79 -6.71 -3.04 13.64
CA SER A 79 -7.70 -3.91 14.28
C SER A 79 -8.60 -3.12 15.25
N TYR A 80 -9.90 -3.42 15.25
CA TYR A 80 -10.81 -2.91 16.29
C TYR A 80 -10.47 -3.39 17.71
N ARG A 81 -9.64 -4.43 17.85
CA ARG A 81 -9.30 -5.02 19.14
C ARG A 81 -8.27 -4.17 19.89
N ALA A 82 -8.38 -4.18 21.22
CA ALA A 82 -7.40 -3.62 22.16
C ALA A 82 -7.03 -2.13 21.94
N GLY A 83 -7.90 -1.37 21.27
CA GLY A 83 -7.69 0.04 20.95
C GLY A 83 -6.48 0.27 20.03
N ALA A 84 -6.23 -0.62 19.06
CA ALA A 84 -5.04 -0.58 18.22
C ALA A 84 -4.88 0.77 17.49
N ARG A 85 -5.96 1.34 16.94
CA ARG A 85 -5.94 2.64 16.27
C ARG A 85 -5.47 3.78 17.17
N GLY A 86 -5.97 3.84 18.40
CA GLY A 86 -5.53 4.86 19.38
C GLY A 86 -4.07 4.70 19.84
N LYS A 87 -3.49 3.50 19.72
CA LYS A 87 -2.08 3.21 20.02
C LYS A 87 -1.19 3.24 18.77
N ASN A 88 -1.76 3.59 17.63
CA ASN A 88 -1.16 3.46 16.30
C ASN A 88 -0.51 2.09 16.01
N VAL A 89 -1.12 1.00 16.48
CA VAL A 89 -0.67 -0.36 16.13
C VAL A 89 -1.34 -0.78 14.83
N GLY A 90 -0.84 -0.23 13.71
CA GLY A 90 -1.45 -0.35 12.40
C GLY A 90 -0.57 -0.99 11.33
N TRP A 91 -1.16 -1.12 10.15
CA TRP A 91 -0.57 -1.65 8.93
C TRP A 91 -0.95 -0.75 7.75
N ARG A 92 -0.05 -0.57 6.79
CA ARG A 92 -0.33 0.07 5.51
C ARG A 92 -0.56 -1.03 4.47
N ILE A 93 -1.82 -1.30 4.19
CA ILE A 93 -2.26 -2.35 3.26
C ILE A 93 -3.13 -1.83 2.11
N ASP A 94 -3.47 -0.55 2.14
CA ASP A 94 -4.19 0.16 1.09
C ASP A 94 -3.21 0.98 0.25
N TYR A 95 -3.30 0.83 -1.08
CA TYR A 95 -2.31 1.38 -2.00
C TYR A 95 -2.95 2.15 -3.15
N PHE A 96 -2.18 3.10 -3.67
CA PHE A 96 -2.23 3.51 -5.07
C PHE A 96 -0.91 3.11 -5.72
N LEU A 97 -0.97 2.18 -6.69
CA LEU A 97 0.16 1.87 -7.57
C LEU A 97 -0.10 2.47 -8.94
N VAL A 98 0.90 3.14 -9.51
CA VAL A 98 0.79 3.80 -10.83
C VAL A 98 1.85 3.29 -11.79
N SER A 99 1.54 3.20 -13.07
CA SER A 99 2.55 3.04 -14.11
C SER A 99 3.65 4.10 -13.94
N GLU A 100 4.91 3.69 -14.05
CA GLU A 100 6.06 4.61 -13.90
C GLU A 100 5.97 5.82 -14.85
N ALA A 101 5.51 5.61 -16.08
CA ALA A 101 5.29 6.69 -17.05
C ALA A 101 4.20 7.71 -16.64
N PHE A 102 3.31 7.35 -15.71
CA PHE A 102 2.27 8.24 -15.18
C PHE A 102 2.70 8.99 -13.92
N LEU A 103 3.81 8.59 -13.29
CA LEU A 103 4.28 9.21 -12.05
C LEU A 103 4.44 10.74 -12.12
N PRO A 104 4.91 11.36 -13.23
CA PRO A 104 4.97 12.81 -13.34
C PRO A 104 3.62 13.54 -13.23
N GLN A 105 2.50 12.84 -13.42
CA GLN A 105 1.14 13.39 -13.32
C GLN A 105 0.58 13.28 -11.89
N VAL A 106 1.29 12.63 -10.98
CA VAL A 106 0.88 12.51 -9.58
C VAL A 106 1.45 13.70 -8.81
N LYS A 107 0.57 14.55 -8.26
CA LYS A 107 0.96 15.70 -7.44
C LYS A 107 1.23 15.32 -5.99
N LYS A 108 0.42 14.42 -5.44
CA LYS A 108 0.47 14.04 -4.02
C LYS A 108 -0.11 12.65 -3.79
N ALA A 109 0.45 11.94 -2.82
CA ALA A 109 -0.17 10.77 -2.20
C ALA A 109 -0.12 10.88 -0.68
N ASP A 110 -1.19 10.46 0.01
CA ASP A 110 -1.30 10.60 1.47
C ASP A 110 -2.26 9.56 2.07
N ILE A 111 -2.30 9.49 3.40
CA ILE A 111 -3.21 8.64 4.16
C ILE A 111 -4.03 9.50 5.13
N LEU A 112 -5.36 9.40 5.06
CA LEU A 112 -6.30 10.22 5.83
C LEU A 112 -6.71 9.52 7.13
N ASP A 113 -5.74 9.23 7.99
CA ASP A 113 -5.87 8.48 9.25
C ASP A 113 -6.79 9.12 10.30
N GLN A 114 -7.12 10.40 10.16
CA GLN A 114 -8.14 11.10 10.94
C GLN A 114 -9.58 10.70 10.59
N VAL A 115 -9.83 10.12 9.41
CA VAL A 115 -11.19 9.76 8.96
C VAL A 115 -11.63 8.44 9.60
N MET A 116 -12.66 8.50 10.43
CA MET A 116 -13.19 7.36 11.18
C MET A 116 -14.38 6.71 10.49
N GLY A 117 -14.77 5.51 10.93
CA GLY A 117 -15.98 4.79 10.45
C GLY A 117 -15.70 3.39 9.90
N SER A 118 -14.44 3.07 9.64
CA SER A 118 -13.94 1.74 9.28
C SER A 118 -12.68 1.42 10.11
N ASP A 119 -12.30 0.14 10.14
CA ASP A 119 -10.98 -0.32 10.56
C ASP A 119 -9.88 0.13 9.60
N HIS A 120 -10.25 0.47 8.36
CA HIS A 120 -9.43 1.23 7.43
C HIS A 120 -9.67 2.74 7.52
N CYS A 121 -8.74 3.52 6.99
CA CYS A 121 -8.95 4.91 6.60
C CYS A 121 -8.70 5.11 5.09
N PRO A 122 -9.25 6.17 4.48
CA PRO A 122 -9.02 6.42 3.05
C PRO A 122 -7.55 6.74 2.75
N VAL A 123 -7.08 6.23 1.61
CA VAL A 123 -5.84 6.66 0.97
C VAL A 123 -6.15 7.68 -0.13
N LEU A 124 -5.27 8.67 -0.29
CA LEU A 124 -5.44 9.82 -1.19
C LEU A 124 -4.43 9.74 -2.34
N LEU A 125 -4.89 10.00 -3.55
CA LEU A 125 -4.05 10.32 -4.71
C LEU A 125 -4.57 11.61 -5.36
N GLU A 126 -3.70 12.61 -5.51
CA GLU A 126 -3.98 13.85 -6.22
C GLU A 126 -3.22 13.88 -7.54
N LEU A 127 -3.93 14.18 -8.63
CA LEU A 127 -3.40 14.24 -9.99
C LEU A 127 -3.35 15.69 -10.49
N GLU A 128 -2.60 15.93 -11.57
CA GLU A 128 -2.53 17.26 -12.19
C GLU A 128 -3.86 17.83 -12.69
#